data_AF-A0A0R0I9Z0-F1
#
_entry.id   AF-A0A0R0I9Z0-F1
#
_cell.length_a   1.000
_cell.length_b   1.000
_cell.length_c   1.000
_cell.angle_alpha   90.00
_cell.angle_beta   90.00
_cell.angle_gamma   90.00
#
_symmetry.space_group_name_H-M   'P 1'
#
loop_
_entity.id
_entity.type
_entity.pdbx_description
1 polymer ?
#
loop_
_entity_poly.entity_id
_entity_poly.type
_entity_poly.pdbx_seq_one_letter_code
_entity_poly.pdbx_strand_id
1 'polypeptide(L)'
;LEEQVAEVQKYYSTINDQVNNAKDKSQEKHVIGTKRSRQGGSSKEANSSNTMKEVMHQFSTIFHQITQHRWAWPFMDPVDVEGLGLSDYYQIIEKPMDFGTIKRKMDAKDGSGYKNVRQIYSDVTLVFKNAMKYNDEKTDIHIMAKTLREKFEKKWLQLLPKVAQAESEKEEARALLKAKLAEEAAYANMTKDIRHALCDVDEQLKNLKEMVIKKCRKLSTHEKLALKKNLNRLNGDNLLKAMAIIHEIDPTFQHDAPQVDLDLDCQVYNATL
;
A
#
# COMPACT_ATOMS: atom_id res chain seq x y z
N LEU A 1 -17.89 -23.34 0.40
CA LEU A 1 -16.49 -23.38 -0.08
C LEU A 1 -16.38 -22.94 -1.52
N GLU A 2 -17.07 -23.56 -2.48
CA GLU A 2 -17.01 -23.17 -3.90
C GLU A 2 -17.33 -21.69 -4.14
N GLU A 3 -18.40 -21.16 -3.54
CA GLU A 3 -18.75 -19.73 -3.64
C GLU A 3 -17.63 -18.81 -3.11
N GLN A 4 -17.03 -19.19 -1.98
CA GLN A 4 -15.94 -18.42 -1.37
C GLN A 4 -14.66 -18.45 -2.24
N VAL A 5 -14.37 -19.60 -2.85
CA VAL A 5 -13.26 -19.75 -3.81
C VAL A 5 -13.49 -18.86 -5.03
N ALA A 6 -14.71 -18.86 -5.59
CA ALA A 6 -15.06 -18.03 -6.74
C ALA A 6 -14.94 -16.52 -6.42
N GLU A 7 -15.34 -16.11 -5.22
CA GLU A 7 -15.23 -14.73 -4.76
C GLU A 7 -13.77 -14.27 -4.64
N VAL A 8 -12.92 -15.06 -3.98
CA VAL A 8 -11.48 -14.79 -3.86
C VAL A 8 -10.78 -14.77 -5.23
N GLN A 9 -11.12 -15.71 -6.11
CA GLN A 9 -10.57 -15.76 -7.47
C GLN A 9 -10.93 -14.48 -8.25
N LYS A 10 -12.20 -14.06 -8.20
CA LYS A 10 -12.66 -12.83 -8.86
C LYS A 10 -11.90 -11.58 -8.37
N TYR A 11 -11.64 -11.49 -7.07
CA TYR A 11 -10.87 -10.39 -6.49
C TYR A 11 -9.44 -10.33 -7.05
N TYR A 12 -8.70 -11.44 -6.98
CA TYR A 12 -7.32 -11.49 -7.47
C TYR A 12 -7.20 -11.35 -8.99
N SER A 13 -8.16 -11.87 -9.76
CA SER A 13 -8.24 -11.62 -11.21
C SER A 13 -8.39 -10.12 -11.51
N THR A 14 -9.24 -9.42 -10.76
CA THR A 14 -9.45 -7.97 -10.92
C THR A 14 -8.18 -7.18 -10.64
N ILE A 15 -7.39 -7.55 -9.62
CA ILE A 15 -6.10 -6.91 -9.33
C ILE A 15 -5.09 -7.17 -10.45
N ASN A 16 -4.99 -8.42 -10.92
CA ASN A 16 -4.05 -8.79 -11.97
C ASN A 16 -4.34 -8.02 -13.27
N ASP A 17 -5.60 -7.86 -13.64
CA ASP A 17 -6.02 -7.06 -14.79
C ASP A 17 -5.62 -5.59 -14.64
N GLN A 18 -5.73 -5.02 -13.43
CA GLN A 18 -5.29 -3.64 -13.17
C GLN A 18 -3.77 -3.46 -13.30
N VAL A 19 -2.99 -4.44 -12.86
CA VAL A 19 -1.52 -4.43 -12.95
C VAL A 19 -1.04 -4.60 -14.39
N ASN A 20 -1.65 -5.54 -15.14
CA ASN A 20 -1.27 -5.79 -16.53
C ASN A 20 -1.59 -4.59 -17.43
N ASN A 21 -2.76 -3.97 -17.26
CA ASN A 21 -3.13 -2.75 -17.97
C ASN A 21 -2.23 -1.54 -17.65
N ALA A 22 -1.57 -1.52 -16.48
CA ALA A 22 -0.64 -0.45 -16.12
C ALA A 22 0.74 -0.61 -16.78
N LYS A 23 1.19 -1.85 -17.04
CA LYS A 23 2.48 -2.11 -17.71
C LYS A 23 2.44 -1.76 -19.20
N ASP A 24 1.36 -2.05 -19.89
CA ASP A 24 1.24 -1.81 -21.34
C ASP A 24 1.33 -0.30 -21.69
N LYS A 25 0.77 0.56 -20.84
CA LYS A 25 0.83 2.03 -21.01
C LYS A 25 2.21 2.65 -20.82
N SER A 26 3.21 1.89 -20.35
CA SER A 26 4.56 2.40 -20.13
C SER A 26 5.47 2.28 -21.37
N GLN A 27 5.05 1.58 -22.43
CA GLN A 27 5.84 1.40 -23.66
C GLN A 27 5.33 2.19 -24.89
N GLU A 28 4.13 2.78 -24.87
CA GLU A 28 3.63 3.60 -25.98
C GLU A 28 3.71 5.10 -25.67
N LYS A 29 4.87 5.71 -25.96
CA LYS A 29 5.01 7.17 -26.11
C LYS A 29 5.21 7.53 -27.58
N HIS A 30 4.14 7.47 -28.39
CA HIS A 30 4.02 8.32 -29.57
C HIS A 30 2.56 8.36 -30.08
N VAL A 31 2.11 9.56 -30.47
CA VAL A 31 0.93 9.85 -31.32
C VAL A 31 -0.46 9.99 -30.63
N ILE A 32 -0.82 11.26 -30.43
CA ILE A 32 -2.13 11.91 -30.72
C ILE A 32 -3.42 11.21 -30.27
N GLY A 33 -4.05 11.83 -29.26
CA GLY A 33 -5.50 12.06 -29.20
C GLY A 33 -6.38 10.83 -28.93
N THR A 34 -6.95 10.74 -27.72
CA THR A 34 -8.40 10.86 -27.45
C THR A 34 -8.63 10.61 -25.96
N LYS A 35 -9.23 11.57 -25.26
CA LYS A 35 -9.65 11.47 -23.87
C LYS A 35 -10.63 10.30 -23.68
N ARG A 36 -10.29 9.32 -22.84
CA ARG A 36 -11.28 8.50 -22.12
C ARG A 36 -10.70 7.84 -20.86
N SER A 37 -11.09 8.42 -19.72
CA SER A 37 -11.71 7.73 -18.57
C SER A 37 -10.99 6.56 -17.87
N ARG A 38 -10.73 6.79 -16.57
CA ARG A 38 -10.74 5.84 -15.43
C ARG A 38 -9.46 5.04 -15.12
N GLN A 39 -8.68 5.58 -14.18
CA GLN A 39 -7.91 4.85 -13.17
C GLN A 39 -7.86 5.69 -11.88
N GLY A 40 -8.94 5.67 -11.09
CA GLY A 40 -9.20 6.64 -10.02
C GLY A 40 -8.38 6.51 -8.72
N GLY A 41 -7.51 5.50 -8.60
CA GLY A 41 -6.72 5.26 -7.37
C GLY A 41 -5.36 5.94 -7.40
N SER A 42 -4.51 5.58 -8.36
CA SER A 42 -3.14 6.11 -8.47
C SER A 42 -3.13 7.59 -8.87
N SER A 43 -4.11 8.04 -9.65
CA SER A 43 -4.23 9.46 -10.01
C SER A 43 -4.56 10.36 -8.83
N LYS A 44 -5.28 9.89 -7.80
CA LYS A 44 -5.65 10.73 -6.65
C LYS A 44 -4.46 10.99 -5.73
N GLU A 45 -3.63 9.98 -5.47
CA GLU A 45 -2.40 10.16 -4.70
C GLU A 45 -1.40 11.08 -5.42
N ALA A 46 -1.23 10.86 -6.72
CA ALA A 46 -0.38 11.71 -7.56
C ALA A 46 -0.87 13.17 -7.56
N ASN A 47 -2.19 13.37 -7.72
CA ASN A 47 -2.79 14.70 -7.68
C ASN A 47 -2.60 15.36 -6.31
N SER A 48 -2.94 14.67 -5.21
CA SER A 48 -2.76 15.19 -3.85
C SER A 48 -1.30 15.58 -3.56
N SER A 49 -0.34 14.75 -3.99
CA SER A 49 1.09 15.04 -3.86
C SER A 49 1.49 16.28 -4.66
N ASN A 50 0.97 16.46 -5.87
CA ASN A 50 1.24 17.63 -6.70
C ASN A 50 0.64 18.90 -6.09
N THR A 51 -0.63 18.87 -5.67
CA THR A 51 -1.29 20.01 -4.99
C THR A 51 -0.52 20.44 -3.74
N MET A 52 -0.05 19.48 -2.93
CA MET A 52 0.74 19.77 -1.74
C MET A 52 2.10 20.42 -2.08
N LYS A 53 2.78 19.95 -3.13
CA LYS A 53 4.02 20.58 -3.62
C LYS A 53 3.79 22.00 -4.10
N GLU A 54 2.69 22.25 -4.83
CA GLU A 54 2.32 23.59 -5.29
C GLU A 54 2.02 24.54 -4.12
N VAL A 55 1.35 24.06 -3.07
CA VAL A 55 1.10 24.82 -1.85
C VAL A 55 2.40 25.17 -1.13
N MET A 56 3.31 24.19 -0.98
CA MET A 56 4.64 24.42 -0.38
C MET A 56 5.49 25.39 -1.20
N HIS A 57 5.43 25.32 -2.53
CA HIS A 57 6.14 26.24 -3.42
C HIS A 57 5.59 27.66 -3.30
N GLN A 58 4.27 27.84 -3.37
CA GLN A 58 3.63 29.15 -3.19
C GLN A 58 3.93 29.75 -1.81
N PHE A 59 3.91 28.94 -0.75
CA PHE A 59 4.31 29.41 0.58
C PHE A 59 5.77 29.86 0.61
N SER A 60 6.68 29.10 -0.01
CA SER A 60 8.09 29.46 -0.13
C SER A 60 8.28 30.79 -0.87
N THR A 61 7.49 31.04 -1.92
CA THR A 61 7.48 32.33 -2.63
C THR A 61 7.01 33.47 -1.73
N ILE A 62 5.93 33.27 -0.97
CA ILE A 62 5.43 34.26 0.00
C ILE A 62 6.50 34.56 1.05
N PHE A 63 7.08 33.53 1.64
CA PHE A 63 8.15 33.65 2.64
C PHE A 63 9.33 34.43 2.08
N HIS A 64 9.80 34.08 0.87
CA HIS A 64 10.87 34.79 0.20
C HIS A 64 10.55 36.29 0.01
N GLN A 65 9.34 36.63 -0.46
CA GLN A 65 8.91 38.03 -0.62
C GLN A 65 8.92 38.81 0.70
N ILE A 66 8.57 38.18 1.83
CA ILE A 66 8.64 38.80 3.15
C ILE A 66 10.08 39.01 3.59
N THR A 67 10.95 37.99 3.42
CA THR A 67 12.38 38.09 3.79
C THR A 67 13.19 39.07 2.94
N GLN A 68 12.74 39.39 1.72
CA GLN A 68 13.37 40.39 0.84
C GLN A 68 12.86 41.82 1.08
N HIS A 69 11.91 42.01 1.99
CA HIS A 69 11.42 43.35 2.30
C HIS A 69 12.52 44.16 3.02
N ARG A 70 12.64 45.46 2.70
CA ARG A 70 13.64 46.37 3.32
C ARG A 70 13.61 46.47 4.85
N TRP A 71 12.54 45.97 5.47
CA TRP A 71 12.34 45.95 6.92
C TRP A 71 12.46 44.55 7.53
N ALA A 72 12.88 43.55 6.76
CA ALA A 72 13.03 42.17 7.24
C ALA A 72 14.34 41.96 8.01
N TRP A 73 15.33 42.82 7.83
CA TRP A 73 16.69 42.65 8.36
C TRP A 73 16.77 42.37 9.87
N PRO A 74 15.94 42.94 10.77
CA PRO A 74 16.02 42.64 12.21
C PRO A 74 15.58 41.22 12.57
N PHE A 75 14.92 40.53 11.65
CA PHE A 75 14.30 39.22 11.88
C PHE A 75 15.04 38.10 11.14
N MET A 76 16.17 38.39 10.50
CA MET A 76 16.89 37.42 9.66
C MET A 76 17.67 36.40 10.48
N ASP A 77 18.21 36.81 11.62
CA ASP A 77 19.03 35.99 12.50
C ASP A 77 18.43 35.95 13.91
N PRO A 78 18.78 34.93 14.74
CA PRO A 78 18.40 34.92 16.14
C PRO A 78 18.81 36.22 16.83
N VAL A 79 17.98 36.71 17.75
CA VAL A 79 18.27 37.94 18.50
C VAL A 79 19.58 37.79 19.28
N ASP A 80 20.54 38.67 19.00
CA ASP A 80 21.83 38.74 19.71
C ASP A 80 21.64 39.41 21.07
N VAL A 81 21.13 38.63 22.02
CA VAL A 81 20.80 39.07 23.38
C VAL A 81 22.02 39.65 24.11
N GLU A 82 23.20 39.05 23.91
CA GLU A 82 24.45 39.50 24.54
C GLU A 82 24.95 40.79 23.89
N GLY A 83 25.03 40.83 22.55
CA GLY A 83 25.51 41.99 21.81
C GLY A 83 24.61 43.23 21.95
N LEU A 84 23.32 43.03 22.22
CA LEU A 84 22.35 44.11 22.44
C LEU A 84 22.10 44.42 23.94
N GLY A 85 22.71 43.68 24.87
CA GLY A 85 22.56 43.90 26.31
C GLY A 85 21.16 43.61 26.86
N LEU A 86 20.43 42.66 26.28
CA LEU A 86 19.01 42.40 26.55
C LEU A 86 18.80 41.37 27.68
N SER A 87 19.17 41.71 28.91
CA SER A 87 19.21 40.76 30.05
C SER A 87 17.88 40.07 30.40
N ASP A 88 16.75 40.60 29.95
CA ASP A 88 15.39 40.13 30.19
C ASP A 88 14.75 39.41 28.99
N TYR A 89 15.43 39.31 27.84
CA TYR A 89 14.85 38.75 26.61
C TYR A 89 14.28 37.35 26.80
N TYR A 90 15.04 36.42 27.36
CA TYR A 90 14.59 35.04 27.61
C TYR A 90 13.62 34.91 28.80
N GLN A 91 13.44 35.97 29.60
CA GLN A 91 12.40 36.03 30.62
C GLN A 91 11.04 36.39 30.01
N ILE A 92 11.05 37.20 28.94
CA ILE A 92 9.85 37.66 28.24
C ILE A 92 9.48 36.74 27.07
N ILE A 93 10.47 36.24 26.32
CA ILE A 93 10.30 35.44 25.10
C ILE A 93 10.63 33.97 25.35
N GLU A 94 9.59 33.16 25.45
CA GLU A 94 9.69 31.72 25.76
C GLU A 94 10.28 30.88 24.61
N LYS A 95 9.95 31.22 23.36
CA LYS A 95 10.39 30.48 22.17
C LYS A 95 10.93 31.44 21.12
N PRO A 96 12.24 31.76 21.15
CA PRO A 96 12.89 32.56 20.11
C PRO A 96 12.71 31.94 18.71
N MET A 97 12.59 32.79 17.70
CA MET A 97 12.49 32.37 16.30
C MET A 97 12.91 33.52 15.38
N ASP A 98 13.44 33.18 14.22
CA ASP A 98 13.94 34.10 13.19
C ASP A 98 13.75 33.49 11.79
N PHE A 99 13.82 34.32 10.75
CA PHE A 99 13.64 33.88 9.37
C PHE A 99 14.77 32.96 8.89
N GLY A 100 16.00 33.12 9.37
CA GLY A 100 17.12 32.23 9.04
C GLY A 100 16.88 30.80 9.53
N THR A 101 16.41 30.65 10.78
CA THR A 101 16.02 29.36 11.36
C THR A 101 14.85 28.75 10.60
N ILE A 102 13.83 29.53 10.27
CA ILE A 102 12.70 29.05 9.47
C ILE A 102 13.19 28.59 8.09
N LYS A 103 14.06 29.35 7.44
CA LYS A 103 14.63 28.99 6.13
C LYS A 103 15.40 27.68 6.18
N ARG A 104 16.30 27.50 7.16
CA ARG A 104 17.03 26.24 7.35
C ARG A 104 16.09 25.04 7.55
N LYS A 105 15.03 25.21 8.35
CA LYS A 105 14.00 24.17 8.57
C LYS A 105 13.17 23.87 7.32
N MET A 106 12.91 24.87 6.47
CA MET A 106 12.24 24.65 5.18
C MET A 106 13.10 23.88 4.19
N ASP A 107 14.42 24.07 4.25
CA ASP A 107 15.39 23.46 3.32
C ASP A 107 15.94 22.11 3.80
N ALA A 108 15.57 21.66 5.00
CA ALA A 108 16.03 20.41 5.60
C ALA A 108 15.62 19.19 4.76
N LYS A 109 16.60 18.32 4.47
CA LYS A 109 16.43 17.11 3.63
C LYS A 109 16.45 15.79 4.42
N ASP A 110 16.79 15.86 5.70
CA ASP A 110 16.93 14.73 6.62
C ASP A 110 15.63 14.33 7.35
N GLY A 111 14.51 14.99 7.02
CA GLY A 111 13.22 14.78 7.67
C GLY A 111 13.00 15.60 8.95
N SER A 112 13.97 16.41 9.38
CA SER A 112 13.82 17.35 10.52
C SER A 112 13.01 18.62 10.18
N GLY A 113 12.70 18.81 8.90
CA GLY A 113 11.98 19.98 8.40
C GLY A 113 10.49 20.02 8.74
N TYR A 114 9.81 21.04 8.21
CA TYR A 114 8.38 21.24 8.42
C TYR A 114 7.54 20.16 7.71
N LYS A 115 6.50 19.67 8.39
CA LYS A 115 5.58 18.64 7.88
C LYS A 115 4.47 19.21 6.99
N ASN A 116 4.15 20.49 7.14
CA ASN A 116 3.12 21.21 6.38
C ASN A 116 3.32 22.72 6.48
N VAL A 117 2.68 23.48 5.58
CA VAL A 117 2.74 24.95 5.54
C VAL A 117 2.22 25.63 6.81
N ARG A 118 1.30 25.00 7.56
CA ARG A 118 0.76 25.59 8.80
C ARG A 118 1.82 25.66 9.90
N GLN A 119 2.74 24.71 9.97
CA GLN A 119 3.87 24.78 10.89
C GLN A 119 4.81 25.93 10.53
N ILE A 120 5.05 26.17 9.24
CA ILE A 120 5.86 27.30 8.77
C ILE A 120 5.15 28.62 9.11
N TYR A 121 3.85 28.72 8.83
CA TYR A 121 3.01 29.87 9.22
C TYR A 121 3.11 30.15 10.72
N SER A 122 3.01 29.12 11.57
CA SER A 122 3.12 29.25 13.01
C SER A 122 4.45 29.87 13.42
N ASP A 123 5.58 29.38 12.90
CA ASP A 123 6.88 29.93 13.25
C ASP A 123 7.10 31.34 12.65
N VAL A 124 6.59 31.65 11.45
CA VAL A 124 6.63 33.02 10.90
C VAL A 124 5.83 33.99 11.77
N THR A 125 4.62 33.63 12.20
CA THR A 125 3.83 34.48 13.10
C THR A 125 4.47 34.62 14.48
N LEU A 126 5.22 33.61 14.94
CA LEU A 126 5.96 33.66 16.20
C LEU A 126 7.06 34.72 16.17
N VAL A 127 7.81 34.85 15.06
CA VAL A 127 8.81 35.93 14.87
C VAL A 127 8.17 37.29 15.15
N PHE A 128 7.04 37.58 14.50
CA PHE A 128 6.35 38.87 14.66
C PHE A 128 5.76 39.04 16.06
N LYS A 129 5.13 38.00 16.61
CA LYS A 129 4.56 38.04 17.97
C LYS A 129 5.63 38.29 19.02
N ASN A 130 6.78 37.65 18.92
CA ASN A 130 7.90 37.85 19.84
C ASN A 130 8.43 39.28 19.75
N ALA A 131 8.67 39.78 18.53
CA ALA A 131 9.13 41.16 18.33
C ALA A 131 8.13 42.18 18.90
N MET A 132 6.84 42.00 18.64
CA MET A 132 5.80 42.91 19.15
C MET A 132 5.56 42.77 20.66
N LYS A 133 5.86 41.61 21.26
CA LYS A 133 5.76 41.37 22.71
C LYS A 133 6.91 42.01 23.46
N TYR A 134 8.13 41.91 22.92
CA TYR A 134 9.34 42.40 23.58
C TYR A 134 9.51 43.92 23.42
N ASN A 135 9.12 44.48 22.27
CA ASN A 135 9.36 45.89 21.96
C ASN A 135 8.09 46.73 22.08
N ASP A 136 8.20 47.91 22.69
CA ASP A 136 7.11 48.90 22.78
C ASP A 136 6.57 49.28 21.40
N GLU A 137 5.27 49.59 21.33
CA GLU A 137 4.56 49.91 20.08
C GLU A 137 5.16 51.09 19.29
N LYS A 138 5.91 51.96 19.96
CA LYS A 138 6.56 53.14 19.37
C LYS A 138 7.92 52.85 18.75
N THR A 139 8.49 51.67 19.00
CA THR A 139 9.81 51.30 18.46
C THR A 139 9.72 50.96 16.98
N ASP A 140 10.80 51.23 16.24
CA ASP A 140 10.90 50.84 14.83
C ASP A 140 10.72 49.33 14.66
N ILE A 141 11.29 48.52 15.56
CA ILE A 141 11.16 47.05 15.52
C ILE A 141 9.71 46.60 15.61
N HIS A 142 8.92 47.18 16.52
CA HIS A 142 7.49 46.86 16.63
C HIS A 142 6.74 47.26 15.36
N ILE A 143 6.97 48.46 14.84
CA ILE A 143 6.32 48.97 13.62
C ILE A 143 6.68 48.10 12.40
N MET A 144 7.96 47.71 12.28
CA MET A 144 8.46 46.82 11.22
C MET A 144 7.81 45.43 11.32
N ALA A 145 7.77 44.83 12.52
CA ALA A 145 7.15 43.54 12.76
C ALA A 145 5.64 43.55 12.42
N LYS A 146 4.91 44.56 12.89
CA LYS A 146 3.48 44.75 12.61
C LYS A 146 3.23 44.88 11.10
N THR A 147 4.01 45.72 10.41
CA THR A 147 3.87 45.93 8.97
C THR A 147 4.15 44.66 8.16
N LEU A 148 5.21 43.91 8.49
CA LEU A 148 5.53 42.67 7.81
C LEU A 148 4.49 41.58 8.09
N ARG A 149 4.00 41.50 9.33
CA ARG A 149 2.92 40.59 9.72
C ARG A 149 1.67 40.85 8.88
N GLU A 150 1.23 42.09 8.73
CA GLU A 150 0.06 42.44 7.92
C GLU A 150 0.23 42.03 6.44
N LYS A 151 1.41 42.28 5.86
CA LYS A 151 1.75 41.85 4.49
C LYS A 151 1.74 40.32 4.35
N PHE A 152 2.30 39.62 5.33
CA PHE A 152 2.35 38.16 5.36
C PHE A 152 0.96 37.55 5.49
N GLU A 153 0.16 38.02 6.46
CA GLU A 153 -1.21 37.54 6.69
C GLU A 153 -2.10 37.75 5.46
N LYS A 154 -1.98 38.90 4.78
CA LYS A 154 -2.72 39.14 3.53
C LYS A 154 -2.42 38.09 2.46
N LYS A 155 -1.15 37.71 2.30
CA LYS A 155 -0.73 36.66 1.34
C LYS A 155 -1.13 35.26 1.80
N TRP A 156 -1.03 35.00 3.10
CA TRP A 156 -1.46 33.74 3.70
C TRP A 156 -2.95 33.49 3.49
N LEU A 157 -3.81 34.49 3.72
CA LEU A 157 -5.26 34.40 3.50
C LEU A 157 -5.61 34.08 2.03
N GLN A 158 -4.82 34.56 1.07
CA GLN A 158 -4.98 34.22 -0.35
C GLN A 158 -4.58 32.77 -0.66
N LEU A 159 -3.60 32.22 0.05
CA LEU A 159 -3.15 30.84 -0.12
C LEU A 159 -4.05 29.84 0.63
N LEU A 160 -4.69 30.26 1.73
CA LEU A 160 -5.43 29.41 2.65
C LEU A 160 -6.47 28.48 1.99
N PRO A 161 -7.27 28.91 0.99
CA PRO A 161 -8.20 28.02 0.29
C PRO A 161 -7.49 26.83 -0.40
N LYS A 162 -6.33 27.07 -1.03
CA LYS A 162 -5.52 25.99 -1.64
C LYS A 162 -4.91 25.08 -0.60
N VAL A 163 -4.52 25.62 0.56
CA VAL A 163 -4.04 24.79 1.69
C VAL A 163 -5.14 23.84 2.14
N ALA A 164 -6.35 24.36 2.37
CA ALA A 164 -7.50 23.55 2.80
C ALA A 164 -7.87 22.47 1.76
N GLN A 165 -7.84 22.82 0.47
CA GLN A 165 -8.05 21.85 -0.60
C GLN A 165 -6.97 20.74 -0.58
N ALA A 166 -5.69 21.11 -0.52
CA ALA A 166 -4.59 20.14 -0.51
C ALA A 166 -4.65 19.22 0.72
N GLU A 167 -5.07 19.74 1.87
CA GLU A 167 -5.30 18.97 3.09
C GLU A 167 -6.46 17.98 2.94
N SER A 168 -7.59 18.41 2.34
CA SER A 168 -8.74 17.54 2.05
C SER A 168 -8.37 16.42 1.08
N GLU A 169 -7.71 16.75 -0.05
CA GLU A 169 -7.28 15.76 -1.04
C GLU A 169 -6.32 14.72 -0.44
N LYS A 170 -5.44 15.14 0.47
CA LYS A 170 -4.53 14.25 1.19
C LYS A 170 -5.26 13.32 2.14
N GLU A 171 -6.26 13.81 2.85
CA GLU A 171 -7.05 13.00 3.77
C GLU A 171 -7.93 12.00 3.02
N GLU A 172 -8.54 12.41 1.91
CA GLU A 172 -9.28 11.52 1.01
C GLU A 172 -8.38 10.41 0.42
N ALA A 173 -7.17 10.76 -0.02
CA ALA A 173 -6.22 9.79 -0.54
C ALA A 173 -5.80 8.77 0.54
N ARG A 174 -5.57 9.23 1.78
CA ARG A 174 -5.27 8.35 2.93
C ARG A 174 -6.43 7.45 3.28
N ALA A 175 -7.65 7.97 3.31
CA ALA A 175 -8.86 7.19 3.58
C ALA A 175 -9.07 6.10 2.52
N LEU A 176 -8.86 6.43 1.24
CA LEU A 176 -8.94 5.48 0.13
C LEU A 176 -7.87 4.39 0.23
N LEU A 177 -6.63 4.74 0.57
CA LEU A 177 -5.55 3.77 0.77
C LEU A 177 -5.86 2.84 1.94
N LYS A 178 -6.35 3.38 3.07
CA LYS A 178 -6.76 2.59 4.23
C LYS A 178 -7.90 1.62 3.90
N ALA A 179 -8.88 2.07 3.12
CA ALA A 179 -9.99 1.23 2.67
C ALA A 179 -9.50 0.07 1.77
N LYS A 180 -8.58 0.36 0.83
CA LYS A 180 -7.97 -0.67 -0.02
C LYS A 180 -7.17 -1.70 0.78
N LEU A 181 -6.36 -1.26 1.73
CA LEU A 181 -5.59 -2.17 2.60
C LEU A 181 -6.52 -3.03 3.48
N ALA A 182 -7.63 -2.48 3.94
CA ALA A 182 -8.62 -3.24 4.71
C ALA A 182 -9.35 -4.29 3.84
N GLU A 183 -9.69 -3.95 2.60
CA GLU A 183 -10.25 -4.89 1.62
C GLU A 183 -9.26 -6.02 1.32
N GLU A 184 -7.99 -5.68 1.04
CA GLU A 184 -6.93 -6.66 0.80
C GLU A 184 -6.72 -7.59 2.00
N ALA A 185 -6.71 -7.05 3.23
CA ALA A 185 -6.63 -7.86 4.44
C ALA A 185 -7.84 -8.80 4.61
N ALA A 186 -9.05 -8.37 4.23
CA ALA A 186 -10.24 -9.20 4.29
C ALA A 186 -10.15 -10.39 3.33
N TYR A 187 -9.75 -10.16 2.07
CA TYR A 187 -9.56 -11.24 1.09
C TYR A 187 -8.38 -12.15 1.44
N ALA A 188 -7.30 -11.63 2.02
CA ALA A 188 -6.19 -12.45 2.51
C ALA A 188 -6.62 -13.40 3.64
N ASN A 189 -7.45 -12.92 4.57
CA ASN A 189 -8.04 -13.77 5.61
C ASN A 189 -8.98 -14.82 5.04
N MET A 190 -9.86 -14.44 4.11
CA MET A 190 -10.77 -15.38 3.44
C MET A 190 -10.00 -16.48 2.68
N THR A 191 -8.91 -16.11 2.00
CA THR A 191 -8.01 -17.06 1.33
C THR A 191 -7.36 -18.03 2.31
N LYS A 192 -6.95 -17.54 3.48
CA LYS A 192 -6.41 -18.37 4.56
C LYS A 192 -7.46 -19.37 5.06
N ASP A 193 -8.70 -18.94 5.28
CA ASP A 193 -9.78 -19.78 5.79
C ASP A 193 -10.18 -20.86 4.77
N ILE A 194 -10.29 -20.51 3.48
CA ILE A 194 -10.53 -21.47 2.39
C ILE A 194 -9.43 -22.53 2.37
N ARG A 195 -8.16 -22.12 2.47
CA ARG A 195 -7.03 -23.05 2.50
C ARG A 195 -7.13 -24.03 3.68
N HIS A 196 -7.50 -23.55 4.87
CA HIS A 196 -7.71 -24.44 6.02
C HIS A 196 -8.85 -25.43 5.77
N ALA A 197 -9.98 -24.97 5.26
CA ALA A 197 -11.11 -25.85 4.97
C ALA A 197 -10.83 -26.87 3.86
N LEU A 198 -10.00 -26.53 2.86
CA LEU A 198 -9.55 -27.47 1.84
C LEU A 198 -8.64 -28.56 2.43
N CYS A 199 -7.74 -28.22 3.36
CA CYS A 199 -6.96 -29.22 4.09
C CYS A 199 -7.86 -30.17 4.90
N ASP A 200 -8.91 -29.66 5.54
CA ASP A 200 -9.85 -30.50 6.30
C ASP A 200 -10.64 -31.45 5.40
N VAL A 201 -11.07 -30.99 4.21
CA VAL A 201 -11.76 -31.83 3.21
C VAL A 201 -10.83 -32.91 2.64
N ASP A 202 -9.57 -32.57 2.38
CA ASP A 202 -8.56 -33.53 1.89
C ASP A 202 -8.32 -34.66 2.92
N GLU A 203 -8.19 -34.29 4.19
CA GLU A 203 -8.08 -35.26 5.30
C GLU A 203 -9.32 -36.14 5.43
N GLN A 204 -10.53 -35.57 5.30
CA GLN A 204 -11.78 -36.35 5.30
C GLN A 204 -11.84 -37.32 4.10
N LEU A 205 -11.41 -36.89 2.91
CA LEU A 205 -11.39 -37.71 1.72
C LEU A 205 -10.42 -38.88 1.87
N LYS A 206 -9.24 -38.64 2.45
CA LYS A 206 -8.24 -39.67 2.79
C LYS A 206 -8.82 -40.70 3.76
N ASN A 207 -9.42 -40.25 4.87
CA ASN A 207 -10.07 -41.13 5.85
C ASN A 207 -11.22 -41.95 5.25
N LEU A 208 -12.03 -41.35 4.38
CA LEU A 208 -13.12 -42.04 3.69
C LEU A 208 -12.57 -43.11 2.72
N LYS A 209 -11.54 -42.78 1.94
CA LYS A 209 -10.85 -43.73 1.05
C LYS A 209 -10.35 -44.93 1.86
N GLU A 210 -9.67 -44.71 2.98
CA GLU A 210 -9.21 -45.79 3.86
C GLU A 210 -10.35 -46.64 4.41
N MET A 211 -11.46 -46.02 4.84
CA MET A 211 -12.62 -46.75 5.35
C MET A 211 -13.27 -47.63 4.27
N VAL A 212 -13.39 -47.13 3.04
CA VAL A 212 -13.94 -47.89 1.92
C VAL A 212 -13.03 -49.08 1.61
N ILE A 213 -11.71 -48.87 1.52
CA ILE A 213 -10.72 -49.94 1.30
C ILE A 213 -10.86 -51.03 2.38
N LYS A 214 -11.00 -50.66 3.66
CA LYS A 214 -11.19 -51.61 4.77
C LYS A 214 -12.50 -52.41 4.71
N LYS A 215 -13.56 -51.87 4.10
CA LYS A 215 -14.87 -52.53 3.96
C LYS A 215 -14.98 -53.38 2.69
N CYS A 216 -14.13 -53.15 1.69
CA CYS A 216 -14.07 -53.99 0.50
C CYS A 216 -13.66 -55.42 0.87
N ARG A 217 -14.46 -56.42 0.47
CA ARG A 217 -14.04 -57.82 0.62
C ARG A 217 -12.83 -58.09 -0.28
N LYS A 218 -11.98 -59.01 0.16
CA LYS A 218 -10.91 -59.54 -0.69
C LYS A 218 -11.54 -60.28 -1.88
N LEU A 219 -11.02 -60.07 -3.08
CA LEU A 219 -11.37 -60.90 -4.25
C LEU A 219 -10.97 -62.34 -3.94
N SER A 220 -11.87 -63.28 -4.20
CA SER A 220 -11.56 -64.71 -4.15
C SER A 220 -10.62 -65.09 -5.29
N THR A 221 -9.92 -66.22 -5.16
CA THR A 221 -9.03 -66.74 -6.20
C THR A 221 -9.74 -66.91 -7.55
N HIS A 222 -11.00 -67.37 -7.53
CA HIS A 222 -11.82 -67.52 -8.74
C HIS A 222 -12.08 -66.16 -9.41
N GLU A 223 -12.36 -65.12 -8.63
CA GLU A 223 -12.62 -63.78 -9.15
C GLU A 223 -11.37 -63.10 -9.67
N LYS A 224 -10.22 -63.28 -9.02
CA LYS A 224 -8.92 -62.83 -9.54
C LYS A 224 -8.62 -63.47 -10.90
N LEU A 225 -8.86 -64.78 -11.03
CA LEU A 225 -8.67 -65.50 -12.29
C LEU A 225 -9.64 -65.02 -13.38
N ALA A 226 -10.91 -64.78 -13.03
CA ALA A 226 -11.90 -64.22 -13.95
C ALA A 226 -11.53 -62.79 -14.38
N LEU A 227 -11.06 -61.95 -13.46
CA LEU A 227 -10.57 -60.60 -13.75
C LEU A 227 -9.39 -60.64 -14.72
N LYS A 228 -8.39 -61.49 -14.45
CA LYS A 228 -7.24 -61.73 -15.35
C LYS A 228 -7.70 -62.10 -16.77
N LYS A 229 -8.67 -63.02 -16.88
CA LYS A 229 -9.22 -63.44 -18.18
C LYS A 229 -9.97 -62.30 -18.89
N ASN A 230 -10.68 -61.46 -18.16
CA ASN A 230 -11.46 -60.35 -18.72
C ASN A 230 -10.60 -59.13 -19.07
N LEU A 231 -9.52 -58.86 -18.34
CA LEU A 231 -8.53 -57.83 -18.68
C LEU A 231 -7.97 -58.07 -20.08
N ASN A 232 -7.63 -59.33 -20.41
CA ASN A 232 -7.15 -59.72 -21.74
C ASN A 232 -8.20 -59.59 -22.86
N ARG A 233 -9.47 -59.30 -22.53
CA ARG A 233 -10.55 -59.08 -23.50
C ARG A 233 -10.87 -57.60 -23.71
N LEU A 234 -10.29 -56.71 -22.91
CA LEU A 234 -10.43 -55.27 -23.13
C LEU A 234 -9.72 -54.88 -24.43
N ASN A 235 -10.28 -53.89 -25.13
CA ASN A 235 -9.56 -53.22 -26.20
C ASN A 235 -8.43 -52.35 -25.62
N GLY A 236 -7.50 -51.90 -26.48
CA GLY A 236 -6.33 -51.11 -26.05
C GLY A 236 -6.70 -49.89 -25.20
N ASP A 237 -7.71 -49.13 -25.63
CA ASP A 237 -8.13 -47.91 -24.91
C ASP A 237 -8.67 -48.20 -23.51
N ASN A 238 -9.50 -49.24 -23.36
CA ASN A 238 -10.06 -49.61 -22.05
C ASN A 238 -8.99 -50.25 -21.15
N LEU A 239 -8.03 -50.97 -21.73
CA LEU A 239 -6.90 -51.51 -20.97
C LEU A 239 -6.02 -50.37 -20.43
N LEU A 240 -5.68 -49.38 -21.25
CA LEU A 240 -4.92 -48.20 -20.81
C LEU A 240 -5.64 -47.43 -19.70
N LYS A 241 -6.97 -47.25 -19.81
CA LYS A 241 -7.77 -46.63 -18.74
C LYS A 241 -7.73 -47.45 -17.45
N ALA A 242 -7.84 -48.78 -17.53
CA ALA A 242 -7.74 -49.65 -16.36
C ALA A 242 -6.36 -49.58 -15.69
N MET A 243 -5.29 -49.50 -16.49
CA MET A 243 -3.92 -49.36 -16.00
C MET A 243 -3.65 -47.97 -15.40
N ALA A 244 -4.28 -46.92 -15.94
CA ALA A 244 -4.23 -45.57 -15.36
C ALA A 244 -4.87 -45.52 -13.96
N ILE A 245 -5.97 -46.25 -13.72
CA ILE A 245 -6.59 -46.36 -12.38
C ILE A 245 -5.60 -46.98 -11.37
N ILE A 246 -4.80 -47.97 -11.79
CA ILE A 246 -3.79 -48.58 -10.92
C ILE A 246 -2.67 -47.58 -10.64
N HIS A 247 -2.27 -46.78 -11.62
CA HIS A 247 -1.25 -45.74 -11.44
C HIS A 247 -1.69 -44.61 -10.48
N GLU A 248 -2.99 -44.24 -10.48
CA GLU A 248 -3.53 -43.26 -9.52
C GLU A 248 -3.41 -43.73 -8.07
N ILE A 249 -3.41 -45.04 -7.87
CA ILE A 249 -3.32 -45.69 -6.56
C ILE A 249 -1.87 -45.95 -6.18
N ASP A 250 -1.08 -46.42 -7.15
CA ASP A 250 0.34 -46.73 -7.02
C ASP A 250 1.11 -45.89 -8.05
N PRO A 251 1.62 -44.71 -7.65
CA PRO A 251 2.44 -43.88 -8.54
C PRO A 251 3.70 -44.57 -9.05
N THR A 252 4.12 -45.69 -8.45
CA THR A 252 5.28 -46.47 -8.92
C THR A 252 4.93 -47.43 -10.07
N PHE A 253 3.64 -47.64 -10.35
CA PHE A 253 3.16 -48.49 -11.44
C PHE A 253 3.30 -47.79 -12.80
N GLN A 254 4.23 -48.27 -13.63
CA GLN A 254 4.48 -47.76 -14.99
C GLN A 254 3.48 -48.35 -15.99
N HIS A 255 2.32 -47.70 -16.11
CA HIS A 255 1.22 -48.17 -16.96
C HIS A 255 1.47 -48.06 -18.47
N ASP A 256 2.47 -47.28 -18.89
CA ASP A 256 2.84 -46.99 -20.28
C ASP A 256 4.01 -47.85 -20.80
N ALA A 257 4.57 -48.73 -19.96
CA ALA A 257 5.66 -49.60 -20.37
C ALA A 257 5.21 -50.67 -21.40
N PRO A 258 6.10 -51.12 -22.31
CA PRO A 258 5.76 -52.14 -23.31
C PRO A 258 5.29 -53.48 -22.72
N GLN A 259 5.72 -53.77 -21.50
CA GLN A 259 5.30 -54.91 -20.71
C GLN A 259 5.06 -54.44 -19.28
N VAL A 260 3.88 -54.74 -18.75
CA VAL A 260 3.49 -54.36 -17.40
C VAL A 260 3.08 -55.61 -16.63
N ASP A 261 3.66 -55.77 -15.44
CA ASP A 261 3.30 -56.86 -14.54
C ASP A 261 2.27 -56.36 -13.52
N LEU A 262 1.20 -57.12 -13.33
CA LEU A 262 0.09 -56.79 -12.43
C LEU A 262 -0.07 -57.89 -11.40
N ASP A 263 0.38 -57.62 -10.18
CA ASP A 263 0.16 -58.52 -9.05
C ASP A 263 -1.26 -58.34 -8.48
N LEU A 264 -2.15 -59.28 -8.81
CA LEU A 264 -3.53 -59.32 -8.29
C LEU A 264 -3.62 -59.78 -6.82
N ASP A 265 -2.51 -60.24 -6.24
CA ASP A 265 -2.40 -60.66 -4.84
C ASP A 265 -1.80 -59.57 -3.95
N CYS A 266 -1.18 -58.55 -4.53
CA CYS A 266 -0.65 -57.39 -3.81
C CYS A 266 -1.78 -56.61 -3.10
N GLN A 267 -1.84 -56.73 -1.77
CA GLN A 267 -2.73 -55.94 -0.91
C GLN A 267 -1.99 -54.78 -0.22
N VAL A 268 -0.92 -54.29 -0.83
CA VAL A 268 -0.10 -53.23 -0.23
C VAL A 268 -0.78 -51.87 -0.44
N TYR A 269 -1.84 -51.61 0.31
CA TYR A 269 -2.34 -50.26 0.57
C TYR A 269 -1.87 -49.83 1.96
N ASN A 270 -0.56 -49.67 2.07
CA ASN A 270 0.09 -48.87 3.10
C ASN A 270 0.96 -47.84 2.36
N ALA A 271 0.35 -47.05 1.48
CA ALA A 271 1.01 -45.94 0.83
C ALA A 271 0.48 -44.65 1.43
N THR A 272 1.27 -44.11 2.35
CA THR A 272 1.20 -42.76 2.88
C THR A 272 1.17 -41.74 1.73
N LEU A 273 0.06 -41.03 1.58
CA LEU A 273 -0.03 -39.74 0.88
C LEU A 273 -0.55 -38.71 1.89
#